data_AF-A0A0P9D8T8-F1
#
_entry.id   AF-A0A0P9D8T8-F1
#
_cell.length_a   1.000
_cell.length_b   1.000
_cell.length_c   1.000
_cell.angle_alpha   90.00
_cell.angle_beta   90.00
_cell.angle_gamma   90.00
#
_symmetry.space_group_name_H-M   'P 1'
#
loop_
_entity.id
_entity.type
_entity.pdbx_description
1 polymer ?
#
loop_
_entity_poly.entity_id
_entity_poly.type
_entity_poly.pdbx_seq_one_letter_code
_entity_poly.pdbx_strand_id
1 'polypeptide(L)' 'MTEEKQLTPKQAAESIGVSDQSIYNWLADGTIRRFRTRGVKQKKRYLIPETEVERLRLEYNGLIEGNNFGLVVSA' A
#
# COMPACT_ATOMS: atom_id res chain seq x y z
N MET A 1 -5.73 21.52 -10.98
CA MET A 1 -6.11 20.86 -9.71
C MET A 1 -5.96 19.38 -9.95
N THR A 2 -4.88 18.76 -9.49
CA THR A 2 -4.69 17.31 -9.60
C THR A 2 -5.59 16.66 -8.56
N GLU A 3 -6.69 16.03 -9.01
CA GLU A 3 -7.48 15.14 -8.16
C GLU A 3 -6.58 13.98 -7.73
N GLU A 4 -6.01 14.08 -6.53
CA GLU A 4 -5.15 13.05 -5.99
C GLU A 4 -6.01 11.82 -5.72
N LYS A 5 -5.88 10.82 -6.60
CA LYS A 5 -6.70 9.63 -6.59
C LYS A 5 -6.39 8.82 -5.33
N GLN A 6 -7.42 8.51 -4.56
CA GLN A 6 -7.28 7.77 -3.30
C GLN A 6 -7.70 6.32 -3.49
N LEU A 7 -6.76 5.43 -3.20
CA LEU A 7 -6.93 3.99 -3.33
C LEU A 7 -7.24 3.39 -1.96
N THR A 8 -8.08 2.36 -1.96
CA THR A 8 -8.28 1.50 -0.79
C THR A 8 -7.08 0.57 -0.60
N PRO A 9 -6.81 0.05 0.61
CA PRO A 9 -5.71 -0.88 0.87
C PRO A 9 -5.68 -2.07 -0.08
N LYS A 10 -6.85 -2.58 -0.46
CA LYS A 10 -6.98 -3.67 -1.43
C LYS A 10 -6.47 -3.28 -2.83
N GLN A 11 -6.91 -2.15 -3.35
CA GLN A 11 -6.43 -1.64 -4.65
C GLN A 11 -4.93 -1.31 -4.63
N ALA A 12 -4.42 -0.77 -3.51
CA ALA A 12 -3.00 -0.52 -3.34
C ALA A 12 -2.19 -1.83 -3.34
N ALA A 13 -2.67 -2.85 -2.63
CA ALA A 13 -2.09 -4.20 -2.63
C ALA A 13 -2.02 -4.80 -4.03
N GLU A 14 -3.13 -4.74 -4.79
CA GLU A 14 -3.20 -5.22 -6.17
C GLU A 14 -2.26 -4.44 -7.11
N SER A 15 -2.07 -3.14 -6.88
CA SER A 15 -1.19 -2.30 -7.69
C SER A 15 0.30 -2.58 -7.45
N ILE A 16 0.67 -2.88 -6.20
CA ILE A 16 2.05 -3.21 -5.80
C ILE A 16 2.36 -4.70 -6.04
N GLY A 17 1.35 -5.57 -6.02
CA GLY A 17 1.52 -7.02 -6.11
C GLY A 17 1.79 -7.69 -4.76
N VAL A 18 1.28 -7.13 -3.67
CA VAL A 18 1.43 -7.67 -2.30
C VAL A 18 0.09 -8.08 -1.72
N SER A 19 0.09 -8.82 -0.61
CA SER A 19 -1.13 -9.13 0.13
C SER A 19 -1.71 -7.89 0.81
N ASP A 20 -3.02 -7.83 0.97
CA ASP A 20 -3.70 -6.77 1.73
C ASP A 20 -3.20 -6.67 3.17
N GLN A 21 -2.84 -7.80 3.79
CA GLN A 21 -2.24 -7.86 5.12
C GLN A 21 -0.91 -7.10 5.19
N SER A 22 -0.08 -7.14 4.15
CA SER A 22 1.18 -6.39 4.07
C SER A 22 0.92 -4.88 4.10
N ILE A 23 -0.10 -4.43 3.37
CA ILE A 23 -0.54 -3.03 3.42
C ILE A 23 -1.01 -2.66 4.83
N TYR A 24 -1.80 -3.51 5.50
CA TYR A 24 -2.22 -3.25 6.89
C TYR A 24 -1.05 -3.20 7.86
N ASN A 25 -0.03 -4.03 7.68
CA ASN A 25 1.18 -4.03 8.49
C ASN A 25 1.97 -2.74 8.28
N TRP A 26 2.19 -2.32 7.04
CA TRP A 26 2.86 -1.04 6.72
C TRP A 26 2.07 0.18 7.23
N LEU A 27 0.74 0.10 7.21
CA LEU A 27 -0.13 1.10 7.82
C LEU A 27 -0.02 1.08 9.36
N ALA A 28 0.16 -0.08 9.99
CA ALA A 28 0.32 -0.20 11.44
C ALA A 28 1.68 0.33 11.90
N ASP A 29 2.73 0.00 11.15
CA ASP A 29 4.12 0.40 11.38
C ASP A 29 4.35 1.91 11.12
N GLY A 30 3.51 2.52 10.28
CA GLY A 30 3.60 3.94 9.94
C GLY A 30 4.50 4.22 8.74
N THR A 31 4.90 3.17 8.02
CA THR A 31 5.67 3.25 6.76
C THR A 31 4.94 4.04 5.67
N ILE A 32 3.60 4.00 5.65
CA ILE A 32 2.76 4.64 4.62
C ILE A 32 2.00 5.83 5.18
N ARG A 33 2.05 6.97 4.49
CA ARG A 33 1.15 8.10 4.80
C ARG A 33 -0.27 7.73 4.42
N ARG A 34 -1.17 7.79 5.41
CA ARG A 34 -2.58 7.40 5.25
C ARG A 34 -3.52 8.51 5.65
N PHE A 35 -4.61 8.65 4.89
CA PHE A 35 -5.77 9.40 5.33
C PHE A 35 -6.70 8.45 6.09
N ARG A 36 -6.86 8.72 7.39
CA ARG A 36 -7.86 8.04 8.21
C ARG A 36 -9.18 8.77 8.05
N THR A 37 -10.11 8.22 7.27
CA THR A 37 -11.49 8.73 7.29
C THR A 37 -12.27 8.05 8.42
N ARG A 38 -12.81 8.84 9.35
CA ARG A 38 -13.66 8.35 10.43
C ARG A 38 -15.09 8.30 9.91
N GLY A 39 -15.44 7.20 9.26
CA GLY A 39 -16.80 6.97 8.78
C GLY A 39 -17.80 6.90 9.94
N VAL A 40 -18.97 7.53 9.76
CA VAL A 40 -20.12 7.56 10.69
C VAL A 40 -20.65 6.18 11.13
N LYS A 41 -20.26 5.09 10.43
CA LYS A 41 -20.58 3.70 10.80
C LYS A 41 -19.31 2.87 10.98
N GLN A 42 -18.57 3.08 12.06
CA GLN A 42 -17.54 2.21 12.70
C GLN A 42 -16.48 1.45 11.85
N LYS A 43 -16.50 1.49 10.52
CA LYS A 43 -15.49 0.90 9.65
C LYS A 43 -14.42 1.95 9.38
N LYS A 44 -13.28 1.78 10.05
CA LYS A 44 -12.04 2.51 9.72
C LYS A 44 -11.72 2.21 8.26
N ARG A 45 -11.98 3.16 7.36
CA ARG A 45 -11.52 3.08 5.97
C ARG A 45 -10.20 3.81 5.89
N TYR A 46 -9.16 3.08 5.51
CA TYR A 46 -7.88 3.68 5.14
C TYR A 46 -7.98 4.08 3.68
N LEU A 47 -7.54 5.28 3.37
CA LEU A 47 -7.39 5.77 2.01
C LEU A 47 -5.93 6.14 1.83
N ILE A 48 -5.33 5.59 0.79
CA ILE A 48 -3.92 5.73 0.47
C ILE A 48 -3.85 6.51 -0.84
N PRO A 49 -3.14 7.65 -0.90
CA PRO A 49 -3.01 8.39 -2.14
C PRO A 49 -2.21 7.57 -3.16
N GLU A 50 -2.60 7.66 -4.44
CA GLU A 50 -1.98 6.91 -5.54
C GLU A 50 -0.47 7.18 -5.64
N THR A 51 -0.03 8.40 -5.35
CA THR A 51 1.41 8.76 -5.30
C THR A 51 2.19 7.95 -4.26
N GLU A 52 1.60 7.68 -3.09
CA GLU A 52 2.27 6.83 -2.08
C GLU A 52 2.29 5.37 -2.53
N VAL A 53 1.24 4.90 -3.20
CA VAL A 53 1.21 3.54 -3.77
C VAL A 53 2.29 3.37 -4.84
N GLU A 54 2.46 4.36 -5.71
CA GLU A 54 3.50 4.35 -6.75
C GLU A 54 4.90 4.41 -6.15
N ARG A 55 5.12 5.26 -5.14
CA ARG A 55 6.38 5.31 -4.39
C ARG A 55 6.70 3.95 -3.76
N LEU A 56 5.73 3.32 -3.09
CA LEU A 56 5.90 1.99 -2.48
C LEU A 56 6.16 0.92 -3.53
N ARG A 57 5.50 1.00 -4.69
CA ARG A 57 5.75 0.08 -5.79
C ARG A 57 7.19 0.19 -6.29
N LEU A 58 7.69 1.41 -6.48
CA LEU A 58 9.08 1.64 -6.89
C LEU A 58 10.08 1.18 -5.83
N GLU A 59 9.82 1.47 -4.56
CA GLU A 59 10.66 1.04 -3.44
C GLU A 59 10.68 -0.50 -3.32
N TYR A 60 9.52 -1.14 -3.40
CA TYR A 60 9.39 -2.60 -3.37
C TYR A 60 10.03 -3.27 -4.59
N ASN A 61 9.84 -2.74 -5.79
CA ASN A 61 10.45 -3.29 -7.00
C ASN A 61 11.97 -3.07 -7.03
N GLY A 62 12.45 -1.91 -6.56
CA GLY A 62 13.88 -1.62 -6.43
C GLY A 62 14.57 -2.50 -5.38
N LEU A 63 13.85 -2.87 -4.31
CA LEU A 63 14.33 -3.88 -3.35
C LEU A 63 14.40 -5.27 -3.98
N ILE A 64 13.47 -5.65 -4.86
CA ILE A 64 13.51 -6.93 -5.58
C ILE A 64 14.67 -6.97 -6.59
N GLU A 65 14.89 -5.90 -7.35
CA GLU A 65 16.00 -5.86 -8.32
C GLU A 65 17.37 -5.72 -7.67
N GLY A 66 17.45 -5.09 -6.48
CA GLY A 66 18.68 -4.96 -5.71
C GLY A 66 19.00 -6.17 -4.80
N ASN A 67 18.04 -7.06 -4.56
CA ASN A 67 18.17 -8.15 -3.60
C ASN A 67 17.82 -9.50 -4.24
N ASN A 68 18.85 -10.18 -4.75
CA ASN A 68 18.86 -11.59 -5.10
C ASN A 68 18.69 -12.50 -3.85
N PHE A 69 17.65 -12.30 -3.05
CA PHE A 69 17.34 -13.12 -1.87
C PHE A 69 15.83 -13.18 -1.58
N GLY A 70 15.20 -14.29 -1.97
CA GLY A 70 14.35 -15.02 -1.03
C GLY A 70 12.90 -14.60 -0.83
N LEU A 71 12.16 -14.18 -1.86
CA LEU A 71 10.70 -14.22 -1.81
C LEU A 71 10.16 -15.18 -2.88
N VAL A 72 10.15 -16.45 -2.49
CA VAL A 72 9.19 -17.45 -2.94
C VAL A 72 7.79 -16.85 -2.84
N VAL A 73 7.27 -16.34 -3.96
CA VAL A 73 5.83 -16.34 -4.19
C VAL A 73 5.47 -17.76 -4.62
N SER A 74 5.11 -18.58 -3.64
CA SER A 74 4.47 -19.87 -3.88
C SER A 74 3.10 -19.64 -4.51
N ALA A 75 2.94 -20.06 -5.76
CA ALA A 75 1.71 -20.64 -6.31
C ALA A 75 2.04 -21.38 -7.62
#